data_AF-K9H566-F1
#
_entry.id   AF-K9H566-F1
#
_cell.length_a   1.000
_cell.length_b   1.000
_cell.length_c   1.000
_cell.angle_alpha   90.00
_cell.angle_beta   90.00
_cell.angle_gamma   90.00
#
_symmetry.space_group_name_H-M   'P 1'
#
loop_
_entity.id
_entity.type
_entity.pdbx_description
1 polymer ?
#
loop_
_entity_poly.entity_id
_entity_poly.type
_entity_poly.pdbx_seq_one_letter_code
_entity_poly.pdbx_strand_id
1 'polypeptide(L)'
;MSITQREERRVLGNDEFDVVRATHYPHICDLDQTALKDRQQRLRELRDKARTQSRQQRRQARGKGKEPPSERGFSLKEQAFVGAIKRVNRELSRFHRAERRESQREIMLRALEQKRAARKRNHPSAGRTPETGMSATPADPKQADIAPSPPPPADAPE
;
A
#
# COMPACT_ATOMS: atom_id res chain seq x y z
N MET A 1 -17.91 -0.02 5.44
CA MET A 1 -18.96 0.36 4.46
C MET A 1 -18.56 -0.17 3.09
N SER A 2 -19.02 -1.37 2.74
CA SER A 2 -18.91 -1.93 1.39
C SER A 2 -20.32 -2.28 0.91
N ILE A 3 -20.73 -1.68 -0.19
CA ILE A 3 -21.98 -2.01 -0.88
C ILE A 3 -21.71 -3.26 -1.73
N THR A 4 -22.69 -4.15 -1.84
CA THR A 4 -22.55 -5.34 -2.69
C THR A 4 -22.60 -4.96 -4.18
N GLN A 5 -21.96 -5.73 -5.06
CA GLN A 5 -22.00 -5.46 -6.51
C GLN A 5 -23.44 -5.46 -7.07
N ARG A 6 -24.33 -6.28 -6.48
CA ARG A 6 -25.76 -6.29 -6.80
C ARG A 6 -26.45 -4.95 -6.47
N GLU A 7 -26.13 -4.38 -5.31
CA GLU A 7 -26.66 -3.07 -4.91
C GLU A 7 -26.04 -1.94 -5.74
N GLU A 8 -24.74 -2.02 -6.06
CA GLU A 8 -24.08 -1.08 -6.98
C GLU A 8 -24.83 -1.03 -8.32
N ARG A 9 -25.20 -2.19 -8.90
CA ARG A 9 -25.98 -2.26 -10.15
C ARG A 9 -27.40 -1.68 -10.04
N ARG A 10 -28.02 -1.78 -8.87
CA ARG A 10 -29.37 -1.23 -8.63
C ARG A 10 -29.37 0.28 -8.49
N VAL A 11 -28.29 0.83 -7.93
CA VAL A 11 -28.21 2.24 -7.54
C VAL A 11 -27.56 3.08 -8.62
N LEU A 12 -26.57 2.55 -9.34
CA LEU A 12 -25.83 3.24 -10.40
C LEU A 12 -26.55 3.12 -11.76
N GLY A 13 -26.41 4.15 -12.61
CA GLY A 13 -26.79 4.03 -14.03
C GLY A 13 -25.87 3.07 -14.79
N ASN A 14 -26.24 2.65 -16.01
CA ASN A 14 -25.46 1.69 -16.79
C ASN A 14 -24.00 2.13 -16.99
N ASP A 15 -23.78 3.35 -17.47
CA ASP A 15 -22.43 3.89 -17.70
C ASP A 15 -21.62 4.03 -16.40
N GLU A 16 -22.28 4.46 -15.32
CA GLU A 16 -21.66 4.59 -14.00
C GLU A 16 -21.26 3.20 -13.44
N PHE A 17 -22.14 2.21 -13.64
CA PHE A 17 -21.93 0.85 -13.21
C PHE A 17 -20.78 0.20 -13.98
N ASP A 18 -20.66 0.41 -15.29
CA ASP A 18 -19.57 -0.16 -16.07
C ASP A 18 -18.20 0.35 -15.61
N VAL A 19 -18.11 1.65 -15.25
CA VAL A 19 -16.89 2.23 -14.66
C VAL A 19 -16.57 1.58 -13.31
N VAL A 20 -17.57 1.36 -12.46
CA VAL A 20 -17.39 0.73 -11.14
C VAL A 20 -17.09 -0.77 -11.27
N ARG A 21 -17.72 -1.46 -12.22
CA ARG A 21 -17.53 -2.89 -12.52
C ARG A 21 -16.08 -3.18 -12.87
N ALA A 22 -15.45 -2.31 -13.67
CA ALA A 22 -14.03 -2.42 -14.02
C ALA A 22 -13.07 -2.31 -12.82
N THR A 23 -13.53 -1.81 -11.65
CA THR A 23 -12.72 -1.75 -10.42
C THR A 23 -12.83 -3.00 -9.56
N HIS A 24 -13.71 -3.94 -9.90
CA HIS A 24 -13.81 -5.19 -9.17
C HIS A 24 -12.72 -6.17 -9.58
N TYR A 25 -12.37 -7.04 -8.65
CA TYR A 25 -11.55 -8.21 -8.95
C TYR A 25 -12.36 -9.17 -9.86
N PRO A 26 -11.75 -9.81 -10.88
CA PRO A 26 -10.32 -9.78 -11.23
C PRO A 26 -9.90 -8.60 -12.14
N HIS A 27 -10.85 -7.93 -12.80
CA HIS A 27 -10.57 -6.92 -13.85
C HIS A 27 -9.62 -5.80 -13.46
N ILE A 28 -9.63 -5.39 -12.19
CA ILE A 28 -8.74 -4.33 -11.71
C ILE A 28 -7.25 -4.71 -11.81
N CYS A 29 -6.92 -6.01 -11.81
CA CYS A 29 -5.55 -6.50 -11.94
C CYS A 29 -5.00 -6.40 -13.36
N ASP A 30 -5.87 -6.28 -14.37
CA ASP A 30 -5.48 -6.16 -15.78
C ASP A 30 -5.14 -4.71 -16.16
N LEU A 31 -5.38 -3.75 -15.26
CA LEU A 31 -5.11 -2.33 -15.48
C LEU A 31 -3.66 -1.98 -15.12
N ASP A 32 -3.04 -1.18 -15.97
CA ASP A 32 -1.72 -0.61 -15.72
C ASP A 32 -1.80 0.60 -14.77
N GLN A 33 -0.65 1.08 -14.31
CA GLN A 33 -0.60 2.19 -13.35
C GLN A 33 -1.21 3.49 -13.91
N THR A 34 -1.09 3.74 -15.23
CA THR A 34 -1.66 4.94 -15.86
C THR A 34 -3.18 4.84 -15.96
N ALA A 35 -3.72 3.72 -16.44
CA ALA A 35 -5.17 3.51 -16.47
C ALA A 35 -5.78 3.52 -15.06
N LEU A 36 -5.08 3.04 -14.03
CA LEU A 36 -5.55 3.15 -12.65
C LEU A 36 -5.64 4.60 -12.17
N LYS A 37 -4.71 5.48 -12.55
CA LYS A 37 -4.76 6.93 -12.23
C LYS A 37 -5.92 7.61 -12.97
N ASP A 38 -6.09 7.32 -14.25
CA ASP A 38 -7.20 7.88 -15.03
C ASP A 38 -8.56 7.41 -14.51
N ARG A 39 -8.66 6.12 -14.15
CA ARG A 39 -9.85 5.57 -13.51
C ARG A 39 -10.10 6.22 -12.15
N GLN A 40 -9.06 6.44 -11.35
CA GLN A 40 -9.17 7.13 -10.07
C GLN A 40 -9.74 8.54 -10.25
N GLN A 41 -9.22 9.29 -11.24
CA GLN A 41 -9.67 10.64 -11.55
C GLN A 41 -11.15 10.64 -11.97
N ARG A 42 -11.52 9.74 -12.89
CA ARG A 42 -12.90 9.60 -13.34
C ARG A 42 -13.87 9.27 -12.20
N LEU A 43 -13.48 8.37 -11.29
CA LEU A 43 -14.30 8.02 -10.13
C LEU A 43 -14.46 9.17 -9.14
N ARG A 44 -13.43 10.02 -8.98
CA ARG A 44 -13.52 11.23 -8.13
C ARG A 44 -14.52 12.21 -8.71
N GLU A 45 -14.50 12.45 -10.02
CA GLU A 45 -15.48 13.30 -10.70
C GLU A 45 -16.92 12.78 -10.50
N LEU A 46 -17.14 11.49 -10.69
CA LEU A 46 -18.45 10.86 -10.51
C LEU A 46 -18.94 10.96 -9.05
N ARG A 47 -18.04 10.71 -8.09
CA ARG A 47 -18.33 10.88 -6.66
C ARG A 47 -18.72 12.33 -6.35
N ASP A 48 -17.95 13.29 -6.85
CA ASP A 48 -18.17 14.71 -6.54
C ASP A 48 -19.47 15.24 -7.18
N LYS A 49 -19.82 14.73 -8.37
CA LYS A 49 -21.15 14.94 -8.98
C LYS A 49 -22.27 14.36 -8.09
N ALA A 50 -22.15 13.10 -7.68
CA ALA A 50 -23.16 12.46 -6.81
C ALA A 50 -23.31 13.18 -5.47
N ARG A 51 -22.19 13.63 -4.89
CA ARG A 51 -22.16 14.42 -3.64
C ARG A 51 -22.84 15.78 -3.81
N THR A 52 -22.62 16.45 -4.94
CA THR A 52 -23.26 17.74 -5.25
C THR A 52 -24.77 17.58 -5.40
N GLN A 53 -25.22 16.55 -6.13
CA GLN A 53 -26.63 16.21 -6.26
C GLN A 53 -27.27 15.90 -4.89
N SER A 54 -26.64 15.06 -4.08
CA SER A 54 -27.09 14.73 -2.72
C SER A 54 -27.27 16.00 -1.86
N ARG A 55 -26.31 16.93 -1.92
CA ARG A 55 -26.39 18.22 -1.20
C ARG A 55 -27.48 19.12 -1.73
N GLN A 56 -27.65 19.19 -3.05
CA GLN A 56 -28.72 19.99 -3.68
C GLN A 56 -30.10 19.47 -3.27
N GLN A 57 -30.31 18.15 -3.29
CA GLN A 57 -31.55 17.53 -2.85
C GLN A 57 -31.86 17.82 -1.39
N ARG A 58 -30.85 17.70 -0.51
CA ARG A 58 -31.01 18.08 0.92
C ARG A 58 -31.37 19.55 1.12
N ARG A 59 -30.85 20.45 0.28
CA ARG A 59 -31.20 21.88 0.33
C ARG A 59 -32.65 22.10 -0.14
N GLN A 60 -33.07 21.44 -1.22
CA GLN A 60 -34.44 21.50 -1.73
C GLN A 60 -35.45 20.91 -0.74
N ALA A 61 -35.12 19.78 -0.10
CA ALA A 61 -35.92 19.16 0.96
C ALA A 61 -36.22 20.13 2.11
N ARG A 62 -35.22 20.95 2.47
CA ARG A 62 -35.33 21.94 3.55
C ARG A 62 -36.09 23.19 3.14
N GLY A 63 -36.06 23.59 1.88
CA GLY A 63 -36.60 24.86 1.41
C GLY A 63 -37.88 24.69 0.61
N LYS A 64 -39.05 24.56 1.26
CA LYS A 64 -40.43 24.62 0.71
C LYS A 64 -40.67 23.98 -0.69
N GLY A 65 -39.80 23.08 -1.13
CA GLY A 65 -39.87 22.40 -2.42
C GLY A 65 -40.57 21.06 -2.26
N LYS A 66 -41.23 20.61 -3.34
CA LYS A 66 -41.83 19.28 -3.47
C LYS A 66 -40.91 18.20 -2.89
N GLU A 67 -41.48 17.23 -2.19
CA GLU A 67 -40.74 16.09 -1.61
C GLU A 67 -39.70 15.55 -2.61
N PRO A 68 -38.40 15.64 -2.29
CA PRO A 68 -37.39 15.17 -3.21
C PRO A 68 -37.43 13.63 -3.28
N PRO A 69 -37.05 13.04 -4.42
CA PRO A 69 -36.85 11.60 -4.50
C PRO A 69 -35.86 11.15 -3.42
N SER A 70 -36.17 10.01 -2.78
CA SER A 70 -35.43 9.36 -1.69
C SER A 70 -33.94 9.75 -1.59
N GLU A 71 -33.58 10.49 -0.52
CA GLU A 71 -32.17 10.87 -0.22
C GLU A 71 -31.23 9.65 -0.14
N ARG A 72 -31.77 8.48 0.17
CA ARG A 72 -30.99 7.23 0.29
C ARG A 72 -30.34 6.82 -1.03
N GLY A 73 -30.96 7.13 -2.18
CA GLY A 73 -30.40 6.77 -3.49
C GLY A 73 -29.05 7.44 -3.77
N PHE A 74 -28.95 8.74 -3.51
CA PHE A 74 -27.72 9.50 -3.77
C PHE A 74 -26.61 9.21 -2.77
N SER A 75 -26.94 8.95 -1.50
CA SER A 75 -25.94 8.56 -0.51
C SER A 75 -25.38 7.16 -0.80
N LEU A 76 -26.20 6.24 -1.30
CA LEU A 76 -25.74 4.92 -1.76
C LEU A 76 -24.85 5.03 -3.02
N LYS A 77 -25.18 5.92 -3.98
CA LYS A 77 -24.30 6.22 -5.12
C LYS A 77 -22.93 6.71 -4.67
N GLU A 78 -22.90 7.68 -3.74
CA GLU A 78 -21.65 8.21 -3.19
C GLU A 78 -20.82 7.10 -2.53
N GLN A 79 -21.46 6.23 -1.73
CA GLN A 79 -20.81 5.09 -1.10
C GLN A 79 -20.24 4.08 -2.11
N ALA A 80 -20.94 3.81 -3.22
CA ALA A 80 -20.46 2.93 -4.28
C ALA A 80 -19.17 3.49 -4.92
N PHE A 81 -19.15 4.79 -5.24
CA PHE A 81 -17.96 5.43 -5.79
C PHE A 81 -16.80 5.48 -4.78
N VAL A 82 -17.09 5.73 -3.50
CA VAL A 82 -16.06 5.66 -2.44
C VAL A 82 -15.47 4.26 -2.34
N GLY A 83 -16.29 3.21 -2.45
CA GLY A 83 -15.85 1.82 -2.50
C GLY A 83 -14.92 1.55 -3.68
N ALA A 84 -15.30 1.99 -4.88
CA ALA A 84 -14.49 1.87 -6.09
C ALA A 84 -13.14 2.60 -5.95
N ILE A 85 -13.13 3.83 -5.43
CA ILE A 85 -11.88 4.59 -5.19
C ILE A 85 -10.96 3.85 -4.22
N LYS A 86 -11.51 3.23 -3.17
CA LYS A 86 -10.70 2.44 -2.22
C LYS A 86 -10.03 1.24 -2.89
N ARG A 87 -10.73 0.55 -3.80
CA ARG A 87 -10.16 -0.56 -4.57
C ARG A 87 -9.01 -0.08 -5.47
N VAL A 88 -9.22 1.00 -6.21
CA VAL A 88 -8.18 1.61 -7.07
C VAL A 88 -6.97 2.09 -6.25
N ASN A 89 -7.18 2.73 -5.11
CA ASN A 89 -6.09 3.16 -4.24
C ASN A 89 -5.28 1.98 -3.70
N ARG A 90 -5.93 0.85 -3.44
CA ARG A 90 -5.25 -0.38 -2.98
C ARG A 90 -4.35 -0.94 -4.07
N GLU A 91 -4.81 -0.98 -5.32
CA GLU A 91 -3.97 -1.42 -6.44
C GLU A 91 -2.82 -0.44 -6.74
N LEU A 92 -3.06 0.87 -6.73
CA LEU A 92 -1.98 1.87 -6.83
C LEU A 92 -0.95 1.72 -5.72
N SER A 93 -1.40 1.44 -4.49
CA SER A 93 -0.50 1.18 -3.36
C SER A 93 0.29 -0.11 -3.55
N ARG A 94 -0.29 -1.13 -4.19
CA ARG A 94 0.42 -2.37 -4.56
C ARG A 94 1.51 -2.08 -5.58
N PHE A 95 1.22 -1.29 -6.62
CA PHE A 95 2.24 -0.83 -7.58
C PHE A 95 3.38 -0.08 -6.89
N HIS A 96 3.08 0.91 -6.05
CA HIS A 96 4.12 1.66 -5.33
C HIS A 96 4.93 0.81 -4.36
N ARG A 97 4.31 -0.21 -3.73
CA ARG A 97 5.05 -1.17 -2.90
C ARG A 97 5.95 -2.07 -3.74
N ALA A 98 5.52 -2.43 -4.95
CA ALA A 98 6.36 -3.20 -5.87
C ALA A 98 7.55 -2.37 -6.37
N GLU A 99 7.32 -1.10 -6.74
CA GLU A 99 8.37 -0.15 -7.16
C GLU A 99 9.39 0.13 -6.05
N ARG A 100 8.92 0.30 -4.80
CA ARG A 100 9.77 0.63 -3.65
C ARG A 100 10.44 -0.57 -2.99
N ARG A 101 10.04 -1.80 -3.34
CA ARG A 101 10.68 -2.99 -2.79
C ARG A 101 12.07 -3.07 -3.40
N GLU A 102 13.05 -2.58 -2.65
CA GLU A 102 14.47 -2.87 -2.88
C GLU A 102 14.61 -4.38 -3.06
N SER A 103 15.40 -4.80 -4.06
CA SER A 103 15.68 -6.22 -4.24
C SER A 103 16.36 -6.75 -2.97
N GLN A 104 16.12 -8.02 -2.60
CA GLN A 104 16.81 -8.63 -1.44
C GLN A 104 18.33 -8.45 -1.53
N ARG A 105 18.86 -8.46 -2.76
CA ARG A 105 20.26 -8.15 -3.07
C ARG A 105 20.67 -6.75 -2.65
N GLU A 106 19.91 -5.71 -3.00
CA GLU A 106 20.18 -4.32 -2.59
C GLU A 106 20.18 -4.18 -1.07
N ILE A 107 19.20 -4.80 -0.39
CA ILE A 107 19.13 -4.80 1.08
C ILE A 107 20.39 -5.44 1.69
N MET A 108 20.81 -6.60 1.16
CA MET A 108 22.02 -7.29 1.63
C MET A 108 23.29 -6.48 1.36
N LEU A 109 23.43 -5.87 0.19
CA LEU A 109 24.58 -5.02 -0.15
C LEU A 109 24.66 -3.81 0.77
N ARG A 110 23.53 -3.12 1.00
CA ARG A 110 23.45 -1.98 1.92
C ARG A 110 23.79 -2.36 3.35
N ALA A 111 23.28 -3.49 3.84
CA ALA A 111 23.62 -4.01 5.16
C ALA A 111 25.11 -4.35 5.29
N LEU A 112 25.71 -4.90 4.23
CA LEU A 112 27.13 -5.22 4.18
C LEU A 112 28.00 -3.96 4.16
N GLU A 113 27.61 -2.93 3.41
CA GLU A 113 28.26 -1.61 3.43
C GLU A 113 28.20 -0.98 4.82
N GLN A 114 27.05 -1.01 5.49
CA GLN A 114 26.90 -0.53 6.87
C GLN A 114 27.82 -1.28 7.83
N LYS A 115 27.92 -2.61 7.71
CA LYS A 115 28.87 -3.43 8.51
C LYS A 115 30.32 -3.03 8.24
N ARG A 116 30.70 -2.82 6.98
CA ARG A 116 32.06 -2.38 6.61
C ARG A 116 32.37 -0.98 7.16
N ALA A 117 31.41 -0.06 7.09
CA ALA A 117 31.55 1.29 7.63
C ALA A 117 31.70 1.25 9.16
N ALA A 118 30.90 0.45 9.87
CA ALA A 118 31.01 0.25 11.31
C ALA A 118 32.32 -0.43 11.74
N ARG A 119 32.93 -1.24 10.87
CA ARG A 119 34.22 -1.89 11.11
C ARG A 119 35.40 -0.90 11.06
N LYS A 120 35.25 0.27 10.45
CA LYS A 120 36.26 1.34 10.52
C LYS A 120 36.30 1.85 11.95
N ARG A 121 37.33 1.43 12.70
CA ARG A 121 37.59 1.83 14.07
C ARG A 121 37.82 3.35 14.13
N ASN A 122 36.85 4.10 14.65
CA ASN A 122 36.99 5.52 14.98
C ASN A 122 37.46 5.69 16.44
N HIS A 123 38.38 4.84 16.90
CA HIS A 123 39.06 5.09 18.17
C HIS A 123 40.45 5.65 17.87
N PRO A 124 40.91 6.68 18.61
CA PRO A 124 42.28 7.15 18.48
C PRO A 124 43.25 5.96 18.67
N SER A 125 44.39 5.98 17.99
CA SER A 125 45.47 5.06 18.28
C SER A 125 45.81 5.18 19.76
N ALA A 126 46.04 4.06 20.45
CA ALA A 126 46.58 4.10 21.80
C ALA A 126 47.84 4.98 21.77
N GLY A 127 47.81 6.10 22.50
CA GLY A 127 48.93 7.03 22.57
C GLY A 127 50.16 6.35 23.19
N ARG A 128 51.26 7.08 23.27
CA ARG A 128 52.50 6.58 23.89
C ARG A 128 52.28 6.40 25.39
N THR A 129 52.04 5.17 25.84
CA THR A 129 51.97 4.84 27.26
C THR A 129 53.39 4.59 27.79
N PRO A 130 53.80 5.22 28.91
CA PRO A 130 55.00 4.80 29.60
C PRO A 130 54.70 3.44 30.25
N GLU A 131 55.57 2.47 30.00
CA GLU A 131 55.52 1.10 30.49
C GLU A 131 54.53 0.14 29.79
N THR A 132 55.06 -1.05 29.55
CA THR A 132 54.48 -2.20 28.84
C THR A 132 53.27 -2.75 29.60
N GLY A 133 52.10 -2.13 29.42
CA GLY A 133 50.82 -2.63 29.94
C GLY A 133 50.27 -3.82 29.14
N MET A 134 49.23 -4.48 29.69
CA MET A 134 48.60 -5.70 29.15
C MET A 134 48.32 -5.61 27.63
N SER A 135 49.02 -6.45 26.87
CA SER A 135 48.74 -6.70 25.46
C SER A 135 47.42 -7.46 25.32
N ALA A 136 46.53 -6.97 24.46
CA ALA A 136 45.31 -7.70 24.12
C ALA A 136 45.70 -9.07 23.54
N THR A 137 45.25 -10.14 24.19
CA THR A 137 45.36 -11.49 23.62
C THR A 137 44.65 -11.51 22.27
N PRO A 138 45.26 -12.07 21.22
CA PRO A 138 44.61 -12.18 19.93
C PRO A 138 43.32 -12.96 20.13
N ALA A 139 42.19 -12.37 19.73
CA ALA A 139 40.93 -13.09 19.72
C ALA A 139 41.10 -14.32 18.82
N ASP A 140 40.85 -15.51 19.38
CA ASP A 140 40.87 -16.76 18.62
C ASP A 140 39.89 -16.62 17.45
N PRO A 141 40.33 -16.70 16.18
CA PRO A 141 39.45 -16.54 15.03
C PRO A 141 38.42 -17.68 14.91
N LYS A 142 38.46 -18.68 15.80
CA LYS A 142 37.60 -19.87 15.80
C LYS A 142 36.19 -19.65 16.36
N GLN A 143 35.85 -18.47 16.90
CA GLN A 143 34.52 -18.24 17.49
C GLN A 143 33.49 -17.57 16.55
N ALA A 144 33.80 -17.32 15.27
CA ALA A 144 32.88 -16.62 14.36
C ALA A 144 32.18 -17.50 13.31
N ASP A 145 32.44 -18.81 13.27
CA ASP A 145 31.72 -19.75 12.39
C ASP A 145 30.71 -20.56 13.20
N ILE A 146 29.72 -19.88 13.79
CA ILE A 146 28.45 -20.55 14.08
C ILE A 146 27.80 -20.74 12.71
N ALA A 147 27.93 -21.95 12.15
CA ALA A 147 27.25 -22.31 10.93
C ALA A 147 25.76 -21.98 11.05
N PRO A 148 25.14 -21.35 10.03
CA PRO A 148 23.70 -21.16 10.04
C PRO A 148 23.03 -22.54 10.16
N SER A 149 22.05 -22.64 11.06
CA SER A 149 21.22 -23.84 11.20
C SER A 149 20.79 -24.35 9.82
N PRO A 150 20.96 -25.65 9.50
CA PRO A 150 20.54 -26.19 8.23
C PRO A 150 19.04 -25.94 8.03
N PRO A 151 18.60 -25.65 6.79
CA PRO A 151 17.18 -25.51 6.49
C PRO A 151 16.46 -26.83 6.83
N PRO A 152 15.17 -26.78 7.27
CA PRO A 152 14.40 -27.99 7.52
C PRO A 152 14.33 -28.85 6.25
N PRO A 153 14.31 -30.19 6.37
CA PRO A 153 14.27 -31.09 5.22
C PRO A 153 13.04 -30.82 4.36
N ALA A 154 13.25 -30.79 3.04
CA ALA A 154 12.23 -30.44 2.05
C ALA A 154 11.17 -31.54 1.81
N ASP A 155 11.28 -32.70 2.48
CA ASP A 155 10.38 -33.82 2.27
C ASP A 155 9.82 -34.31 3.61
N ALA A 156 8.74 -33.67 4.04
CA ALA A 156 7.75 -34.32 4.91
C ALA A 156 6.49 -34.53 4.05
N PRO A 157 6.10 -35.78 3.73
CA PRO A 157 4.83 -36.04 3.09
C PRO A 157 3.66 -35.78 4.05
N GLU A 158 2.69 -35.00 3.53
CA GLU A 158 1.30 -34.71 3.92
C GLU A 158 0.95 -34.44 5.40
#